data_AF-G5J6E8-F1
#
_entry.id   AF-G5J6E8-F1
#
_cell.length_a   1.000
_cell.length_b   1.000
_cell.length_c   1.000
_cell.angle_alpha   90.00
_cell.angle_beta   90.00
_cell.angle_gamma   90.00
#
_symmetry.space_group_name_H-M   'P 1'
#
loop_
_entity.id
_entity.type
_entity.pdbx_description
1 polymer ?
#
loop_
_entity_poly.entity_id
_entity_poly.type
_entity_poly.pdbx_seq_one_letter_code
_entity_poly.pdbx_strand_id
1 'polypeptide(L)'
;MVLKSLKNATPEMLTEMVQDSLVLANEIQPHGVVFVLKEPLLEIIQVSDNTENFFGIAAQELLNNNLSKIFDKSALETIHNHRKREQIKSYNPLQITVNLEGKFQVFEGCLSRQREGLILELEPLSKPSSETNLSFYQLFRPCYERIKQGKTLEEVAQKIVGTNCLS
;
A
#
# COMPACT_ATOMS: atom_id res chain seq x y z
N MET A 1 -12.58 0.87 -20.04
CA MET A 1 -11.44 0.12 -20.61
C MET A 1 -11.99 -1.14 -21.26
N VAL A 2 -12.02 -1.21 -22.58
CA VAL A 2 -12.53 -2.38 -23.33
C VAL A 2 -11.35 -3.33 -23.56
N LEU A 3 -11.37 -4.51 -22.94
CA LEU A 3 -10.38 -5.57 -23.19
C LEU A 3 -10.60 -6.09 -24.61
N LYS A 4 -9.86 -5.55 -25.59
CA LYS A 4 -9.80 -6.12 -26.94
C LYS A 4 -9.19 -7.52 -26.85
N SER A 5 -9.85 -8.49 -27.47
CA SER A 5 -9.46 -9.90 -27.46
C SER A 5 -8.03 -10.08 -27.98
N LEU A 6 -7.18 -10.73 -27.18
CA LEU A 6 -5.76 -11.00 -27.46
C LEU A 6 -5.51 -12.06 -28.56
N LYS A 7 -6.56 -12.60 -29.19
CA LYS A 7 -6.42 -13.73 -30.12
C LYS A 7 -5.61 -13.40 -31.39
N ASN A 8 -5.41 -12.12 -31.71
CA ASN A 8 -4.70 -11.66 -32.92
C ASN A 8 -3.62 -10.58 -32.64
N ALA A 9 -3.05 -10.52 -31.44
CA ALA A 9 -2.05 -9.49 -31.13
C ALA A 9 -0.74 -9.74 -31.90
N THR A 10 -0.25 -8.75 -32.65
CA THR A 10 1.05 -8.83 -33.33
C THR A 10 2.20 -8.59 -32.33
N PRO A 11 3.44 -9.00 -32.64
CA PRO A 11 4.60 -8.69 -31.81
C PRO A 11 4.79 -7.18 -31.56
N GLU A 12 4.44 -6.31 -32.52
CA GLU A 12 4.45 -4.86 -32.29
C GLU A 12 3.40 -4.44 -31.26
N MET A 13 2.17 -4.97 -31.34
CA MET A 13 1.11 -4.66 -30.36
C MET A 13 1.49 -5.10 -28.94
N LEU A 14 2.15 -6.26 -28.80
CA LEU A 14 2.65 -6.73 -27.51
C LEU A 14 3.77 -5.83 -26.97
N THR A 15 4.63 -5.33 -27.85
CA THR A 15 5.73 -4.42 -27.47
C THR A 15 5.20 -3.07 -27.01
N GLU A 16 4.22 -2.52 -27.74
CA GLU A 16 3.53 -1.27 -27.40
C GLU A 16 2.79 -1.41 -26.05
N MET A 17 2.06 -2.50 -25.84
CA MET A 17 1.38 -2.78 -24.56
C MET A 17 2.33 -2.87 -23.36
N VAL A 18 3.51 -3.47 -23.54
CA VAL A 18 4.54 -3.54 -22.48
C VAL A 18 5.11 -2.15 -22.19
N GLN A 19 5.37 -1.35 -23.22
CA GLN A 19 5.87 0.01 -23.05
C GLN A 19 4.85 0.92 -22.35
N ASP A 20 3.59 0.89 -22.76
CA ASP A 20 2.52 1.68 -22.12
C ASP A 20 2.32 1.27 -20.64
N SER A 21 2.45 -0.02 -20.33
CA SER A 21 2.35 -0.53 -18.95
C SER A 21 3.49 -0.05 -18.06
N LEU A 22 4.68 0.19 -18.62
CA LEU A 22 5.83 0.72 -17.89
C LEU A 22 5.71 2.22 -17.63
N VAL A 23 5.10 2.99 -18.54
CA VAL A 23 4.83 4.43 -18.33
C VAL A 23 3.83 4.62 -17.19
N LEU A 24 2.80 3.77 -17.12
CA LEU A 24 1.85 3.75 -15.99
C LEU A 24 2.53 3.42 -14.65
N ALA A 25 3.69 2.75 -14.66
CA ALA A 25 4.38 2.33 -13.45
C ALA A 25 5.03 3.49 -12.67
N ASN A 26 5.18 4.67 -13.31
CA ASN A 26 5.66 5.88 -12.63
C ASN A 26 4.52 6.74 -12.04
N GLU A 27 3.26 6.38 -12.28
CA GLU A 27 2.12 7.00 -11.63
C GLU A 27 1.67 6.16 -10.43
N ILE A 28 1.30 6.83 -9.35
CA ILE A 28 0.68 6.18 -8.21
C ILE A 28 -0.84 6.33 -8.29
N GLN A 29 -1.57 5.44 -7.63
CA GLN A 29 -2.98 5.71 -7.38
C GLN A 29 -3.11 6.90 -6.42
N PRO A 30 -4.05 7.84 -6.64
CA PRO A 30 -4.05 9.14 -5.95
C PRO A 30 -4.63 9.10 -4.53
N HIS A 31 -5.05 7.92 -4.04
CA HIS A 31 -5.70 7.76 -2.74
C HIS A 31 -4.72 7.64 -1.56
N GLY A 32 -3.42 7.54 -1.86
CA GLY A 32 -2.35 7.53 -0.88
C GLY A 32 -1.14 8.32 -1.38
N VAL A 33 -0.06 8.30 -0.60
CA VAL A 33 1.22 8.95 -0.93
C VAL A 33 2.35 7.92 -0.87
N VAL A 34 3.37 8.14 -1.68
CA VAL A 34 4.54 7.26 -1.74
C VAL A 34 5.81 8.06 -1.53
N PHE A 35 6.68 7.57 -0.67
CA PHE A 35 8.02 8.10 -0.43
C PHE A 35 9.06 7.04 -0.76
N VAL A 36 10.14 7.44 -1.41
CA VAL A 36 11.37 6.65 -1.49
C VAL A 36 12.41 7.30 -0.59
N LEU A 37 12.94 6.51 0.34
CA LEU A 37 13.73 6.99 1.46
C LEU A 37 15.13 6.37 1.45
N LYS A 38 16.13 7.21 1.70
CA LYS A 38 17.50 6.78 1.89
C LYS A 38 17.72 6.35 3.34
N GLU A 39 18.07 5.08 3.54
CA GLU A 39 18.46 4.55 4.85
C GLU A 39 19.90 4.99 5.23
N PRO A 40 20.22 5.13 6.53
CA PRO A 40 19.36 4.94 7.70
C PRO A 40 18.61 6.22 8.13
N LEU A 41 18.90 7.36 7.50
CA LEU A 41 18.46 8.67 7.96
C LEU A 41 17.02 9.00 7.58
N LEU A 42 16.41 8.29 6.63
CA LEU A 42 15.06 8.56 6.11
C LEU A 42 14.97 9.92 5.41
N GLU A 43 15.99 10.23 4.63
CA GLU A 43 15.99 11.35 3.67
C GLU A 43 15.11 10.99 2.47
N ILE A 44 14.22 11.90 2.07
CA ILE A 44 13.28 11.73 0.98
C ILE A 44 14.02 11.97 -0.34
N ILE A 45 14.23 10.91 -1.11
CA ILE A 45 14.91 10.99 -2.42
C ILE A 45 13.92 10.98 -3.60
N GLN A 46 12.72 10.43 -3.39
CA GLN A 46 11.58 10.61 -4.29
C GLN A 46 10.31 10.69 -3.45
N VAL A 47 9.30 11.38 -3.98
CA VAL A 47 7.99 11.49 -3.36
C VAL A 47 6.94 11.71 -4.44
N SER A 48 5.73 11.19 -4.24
CA SER A 48 4.60 11.43 -5.14
C SER A 48 4.14 12.89 -5.11
N ASP A 49 3.70 13.40 -6.26
CA ASP A 49 3.33 14.82 -6.41
C ASP A 49 2.09 15.24 -5.59
N ASN A 50 1.26 14.28 -5.18
CA ASN A 50 0.00 14.53 -4.47
C ASN A 50 0.17 14.80 -2.96
N THR A 51 1.38 14.98 -2.44
CA THR A 51 1.62 15.19 -0.99
C THR A 51 0.88 16.39 -0.42
N GLU A 52 0.67 17.44 -1.21
CA GLU A 52 -0.05 18.63 -0.79
C GLU A 52 -1.48 18.29 -0.36
N ASN A 53 -2.12 17.32 -1.03
CA ASN A 53 -3.47 16.88 -0.72
C ASN A 53 -3.57 16.16 0.64
N PHE A 54 -2.48 15.60 1.15
CA PHE A 54 -2.46 14.81 2.38
C PHE A 54 -1.80 15.53 3.55
N PHE A 55 -0.78 16.36 3.29
CA PHE A 55 0.03 17.02 4.31
C PHE A 55 0.00 18.55 4.23
N GLY A 56 -0.56 19.14 3.17
CA GLY A 56 -0.46 20.57 2.91
C GLY A 56 0.93 21.04 2.53
N ILE A 57 1.82 20.12 2.13
CA ILE A 57 3.21 20.41 1.74
C ILE A 57 3.46 19.87 0.33
N ALA A 58 3.93 20.74 -0.57
CA ALA A 58 4.27 20.37 -1.93
C ALA A 58 5.45 19.38 -1.99
N ALA A 59 5.42 18.45 -2.95
CA ALA A 59 6.44 17.42 -3.13
C ALA A 59 7.87 18.00 -3.24
N GLN A 60 8.00 19.11 -3.96
CA GLN A 60 9.28 19.80 -4.18
C GLN A 60 9.89 20.33 -2.88
N GLU A 61 9.06 20.67 -1.89
CA GLU A 61 9.52 21.10 -0.57
C GLU A 61 9.97 19.93 0.31
N LEU A 62 9.56 18.71 -0.02
CA LEU A 62 9.89 17.50 0.72
C LEU A 62 11.14 16.80 0.18
N LEU A 63 11.41 16.92 -1.12
CA LEU A 63 12.60 16.35 -1.73
C LEU A 63 13.89 16.81 -1.03
N ASN A 64 14.83 15.88 -0.85
CA ASN A 64 16.11 16.07 -0.16
C ASN A 64 15.99 16.53 1.30
N ASN A 65 14.81 16.42 1.90
CA ASN A 65 14.58 16.69 3.32
C ASN A 65 14.35 15.39 4.08
N ASN A 66 14.39 15.47 5.41
CA ASN A 66 14.08 14.33 6.26
C ASN A 66 12.57 14.14 6.41
N LEU A 67 12.10 12.89 6.58
CA LEU A 67 10.72 12.58 6.96
C LEU A 67 10.22 13.37 8.18
N SER A 68 11.12 13.81 9.06
CA SER A 68 10.80 14.66 10.22
C SER A 68 10.18 16.01 9.87
N LYS A 69 10.18 16.42 8.59
CA LYS A 69 9.44 17.60 8.13
C LYS A 69 7.91 17.39 8.18
N ILE A 70 7.47 16.13 8.13
CA ILE A 70 6.06 15.73 8.10
C ILE A 70 5.67 15.02 9.39
N PHE A 71 6.52 14.11 9.86
CA PHE A 71 6.20 13.18 10.93
C PHE A 71 6.82 13.63 12.25
N ASP A 72 6.06 13.50 13.33
CA ASP A 72 6.57 13.72 14.67
C ASP A 72 7.50 12.56 15.11
N LYS A 73 8.11 12.72 16.29
CA LYS A 73 9.03 11.74 16.84
C LYS A 73 8.40 10.34 17.00
N SER A 74 7.12 10.26 17.36
CA SER A 74 6.45 8.97 17.59
C SER A 74 6.23 8.21 16.28
N ALA A 75 5.78 8.91 15.25
CA ALA A 75 5.64 8.37 13.91
C ALA A 75 7.02 7.92 13.34
N LEU A 76 8.05 8.74 13.50
CA LEU A 76 9.41 8.39 13.08
C LEU A 76 9.97 7.19 13.82
N GLU A 77 9.77 7.09 15.13
CA GLU A 77 10.19 5.92 15.93
C GLU A 77 9.51 4.65 15.44
N THR A 78 8.21 4.73 15.12
CA THR A 78 7.45 3.61 14.55
C THR A 78 8.08 3.14 13.24
N ILE A 79 8.30 4.06 12.29
CA ILE A 79 8.93 3.76 10.99
C ILE A 79 10.35 3.19 11.18
N HIS A 80 11.14 3.80 12.07
CA HIS A 80 12.53 3.43 12.29
C HIS A 80 12.67 2.05 12.97
N ASN A 81 11.76 1.69 13.87
CA ASN A 81 11.74 0.36 14.47
C ASN A 81 11.26 -0.68 13.46
N HIS A 82 10.28 -0.33 12.63
CA HIS A 82 9.74 -1.23 11.62
C HIS A 82 10.77 -1.54 10.53
N ARG A 83 11.52 -0.54 10.04
CA ARG A 83 12.56 -0.76 9.03
C ARG A 83 13.66 -1.71 9.49
N LYS A 84 13.99 -1.79 10.79
CA LYS A 84 15.07 -2.65 11.29
C LYS A 84 14.79 -4.15 11.13
N ARG A 85 13.55 -4.53 10.82
CA ARG A 85 13.15 -5.92 10.64
C ARG A 85 13.74 -6.47 9.33
N GLU A 86 14.13 -7.74 9.35
CA GLU A 86 14.57 -8.44 8.14
C GLU A 86 13.37 -8.69 7.20
N GLN A 87 12.25 -9.15 7.76
CA GLN A 87 11.03 -9.45 7.04
C GLN A 87 10.01 -8.32 7.14
N ILE A 88 10.38 -7.10 6.72
CA ILE A 88 9.53 -5.89 6.85
C ILE A 88 8.09 -6.13 6.36
N LYS A 89 7.93 -6.70 5.17
CA LYS A 89 6.62 -6.89 4.53
C LYS A 89 5.65 -7.74 5.37
N SER A 90 6.15 -8.66 6.19
CA SER A 90 5.33 -9.53 7.03
C SER A 90 4.67 -8.81 8.21
N TYR A 91 5.10 -7.59 8.51
CA TYR A 91 4.60 -6.79 9.62
C TYR A 91 3.81 -5.55 9.17
N ASN A 92 3.65 -5.37 7.86
CA ASN A 92 2.71 -4.39 7.31
C ASN A 92 1.24 -4.86 7.54
N PRO A 93 0.28 -3.93 7.56
CA PRO A 93 0.47 -2.48 7.62
C PRO A 93 0.83 -2.00 9.03
N LEU A 94 1.49 -0.87 9.14
CA LEU A 94 1.69 -0.14 10.41
C LEU A 94 0.75 1.07 10.49
N GLN A 95 0.30 1.43 11.69
CA GLN A 95 -0.45 2.67 11.88
C GLN A 95 0.49 3.83 12.16
N ILE A 96 0.35 4.90 11.39
CA ILE A 96 1.12 6.14 11.53
C ILE A 96 0.15 7.30 11.76
N THR A 97 0.31 7.99 12.87
CA THR A 97 -0.48 9.20 13.15
C THR A 97 0.30 10.43 12.73
N VAL A 98 -0.35 11.34 12.02
CA VAL A 98 0.21 12.61 11.55
C VAL A 98 -0.60 13.76 12.13
N ASN A 99 0.10 14.77 12.65
CA ASN A 99 -0.51 16.00 13.11
C ASN A 99 -0.53 17.04 11.98
N LEU A 100 -1.71 17.29 11.43
CA LEU A 100 -1.97 18.28 10.39
C LEU A 100 -2.62 19.51 11.03
N GLU A 101 -1.79 20.46 11.46
CA GLU A 101 -2.26 21.73 12.06
C GLU A 101 -3.24 21.55 13.24
N GLY A 102 -2.98 20.57 14.11
CA GLY A 102 -3.81 20.25 15.27
C GLY A 102 -4.90 19.21 15.00
N LYS A 103 -5.04 18.73 13.76
CA LYS A 103 -5.90 17.60 13.40
C LYS A 103 -5.06 16.34 13.21
N PHE A 104 -5.34 15.32 14.00
CA PHE A 104 -4.67 14.03 13.86
C PHE A 104 -5.35 13.19 12.77
N GLN A 105 -4.58 12.80 11.75
CA GLN A 105 -4.97 11.84 10.74
C GLN A 105 -4.16 10.56 10.94
N VAL A 106 -4.82 9.40 10.88
CA VAL A 106 -4.15 8.09 10.94
C VAL A 106 -4.01 7.54 9.52
N PHE A 107 -2.85 6.98 9.22
CA PHE A 107 -2.54 6.32 7.97
C PHE A 107 -2.20 4.86 8.22
N GLU A 108 -2.61 3.98 7.32
CA GLU A 108 -1.98 2.66 7.14
C GLU A 108 -0.74 2.84 6.29
N GLY A 109 0.39 2.42 6.84
CA GLY A 109 1.69 2.49 6.20
C GLY A 109 2.20 1.12 5.82
N CYS A 110 2.72 1.00 4.61
CA CYS A 110 3.41 -0.20 4.14
C CYS A 110 4.86 0.15 3.83
N LEU A 111 5.79 -0.60 4.44
CA LEU A 111 7.22 -0.47 4.16
C LEU A 111 7.68 -1.61 3.25
N SER A 112 8.52 -1.28 2.27
CA SER A 112 9.21 -2.27 1.45
C SER A 112 10.61 -1.81 1.06
N ARG A 113 11.55 -2.74 0.91
CA ARG A 113 12.89 -2.43 0.38
C ARG A 113 12.95 -2.78 -1.10
N GLN A 114 13.43 -1.83 -1.89
CA GLN A 114 13.75 -1.99 -3.29
C GLN A 114 15.19 -1.54 -3.55
N ARG A 115 15.68 -1.70 -4.79
CA ARG A 115 17.04 -1.28 -5.17
C ARG A 115 17.29 0.21 -4.92
N GLU A 116 16.26 1.03 -5.07
CA GLU A 116 16.33 2.49 -5.01
C GLU A 116 16.28 3.03 -3.57
N GLY A 117 15.76 2.25 -2.62
CA GLY A 117 15.66 2.68 -1.22
C GLY A 117 14.55 1.95 -0.45
N LEU A 118 14.24 2.51 0.71
CA LEU A 118 13.09 2.12 1.52
C LEU A 118 11.85 2.86 1.02
N ILE A 119 10.88 2.13 0.49
CA ILE A 119 9.60 2.69 0.06
C ILE A 119 8.64 2.69 1.24
N LEU A 120 8.02 3.85 1.49
CA LEU A 120 6.90 4.02 2.42
C LEU A 120 5.68 4.45 1.62
N GLU A 121 4.67 3.60 1.59
CA GLU A 121 3.34 3.89 1.05
C GLU A 121 2.41 4.21 2.22
N LEU A 122 1.59 5.26 2.11
CA LEU A 122 0.63 5.64 3.13
C LEU A 122 -0.76 5.83 2.54
N GLU A 123 -1.75 5.18 3.14
CA GLU A 123 -3.16 5.36 2.82
C GLU A 123 -3.92 5.87 4.04
N PRO A 124 -4.78 6.90 3.92
CA PRO A 124 -5.51 7.42 5.05
C PRO A 124 -6.54 6.39 5.53
N LEU A 125 -6.50 6.07 6.83
CA LEU A 125 -7.56 5.29 7.45
C LEU A 125 -8.84 6.12 7.45
N SER A 126 -9.84 5.65 6.71
CA SER A 126 -11.21 6.16 6.82
C SER A 126 -11.74 5.90 8.23
N LYS A 127 -12.55 6.82 8.76
CA LYS A 127 -13.24 6.58 10.03
C LYS A 127 -14.02 5.27 9.92
N PRO A 128 -13.93 4.37 10.93
CA PRO A 128 -14.68 3.12 10.88
C PRO A 128 -16.17 3.46 10.73
N SER A 129 -16.79 2.94 9.67
CA SER A 129 -18.24 2.89 9.57
C SER A 129 -18.76 2.10 10.78
N SER A 130 -19.77 2.62 11.47
CA SER A 130 -20.38 2.01 12.65
C SER A 130 -21.07 0.65 12.40
N GLU A 131 -20.87 0.06 11.23
CA GLU A 131 -21.58 -1.11 10.76
C GLU A 131 -20.64 -2.31 10.79
N THR A 132 -20.97 -3.22 11.72
CA THR A 132 -20.36 -4.54 12.01
C THR A 132 -19.17 -4.56 12.97
N ASN A 133 -19.46 -4.97 14.22
CA ASN A 133 -18.50 -5.19 15.33
C ASN A 133 -17.77 -6.54 15.28
N LEU A 134 -17.75 -7.22 14.14
CA LEU A 134 -17.07 -8.52 14.02
C LEU A 134 -15.58 -8.29 13.76
N SER A 135 -14.72 -8.91 14.56
CA SER A 135 -13.29 -8.89 14.30
C SER A 135 -12.97 -9.55 12.95
N PHE A 136 -11.94 -9.07 12.26
CA PHE A 136 -11.44 -9.70 11.03
C PHE A 136 -11.24 -11.21 11.20
N TYR A 137 -10.73 -11.65 12.35
CA TYR A 137 -10.54 -13.06 12.65
C TYR A 137 -11.86 -13.86 12.61
N GLN A 138 -12.94 -13.32 13.16
CA GLN A 138 -14.25 -13.97 13.14
C GLN A 138 -14.82 -14.08 11.72
N LEU A 139 -14.55 -13.09 10.87
CA LEU A 139 -14.96 -13.12 9.46
C LEU A 139 -14.09 -14.07 8.63
N PHE A 140 -12.80 -14.13 8.91
CA PHE A 140 -11.82 -14.89 8.14
C PHE A 140 -11.81 -16.39 8.49
N ARG A 141 -11.98 -16.73 9.77
CA ARG A 141 -11.87 -18.13 10.26
C ARG A 141 -12.79 -19.11 9.51
N PRO A 142 -14.08 -18.82 9.26
CA PRO A 142 -14.94 -19.72 8.48
C PRO A 142 -14.43 -19.95 7.06
N CYS A 143 -13.94 -18.91 6.39
CA CYS A 143 -13.37 -19.03 5.05
C CYS A 143 -12.11 -19.93 5.06
N TYR A 144 -11.23 -19.75 6.05
CA TYR A 144 -10.03 -20.58 6.22
C TYR A 144 -10.36 -22.06 6.40
N GLU A 145 -11.32 -22.39 7.29
CA GLU A 145 -11.73 -23.78 7.51
C GLU A 145 -12.38 -24.39 6.25
N ARG A 146 -13.16 -23.61 5.50
CA ARG A 146 -13.76 -24.07 4.24
C ARG A 146 -12.71 -24.40 3.20
N ILE A 147 -11.69 -23.54 3.03
CA ILE A 147 -10.56 -23.75 2.11
C ILE A 147 -9.81 -25.04 2.46
N LYS A 148 -9.53 -25.27 3.75
CA LYS A 148 -8.84 -26.49 4.23
C LYS A 148 -9.57 -27.80 3.90
N GLN A 149 -10.89 -27.75 3.69
CA GLN A 149 -11.69 -28.93 3.36
C GLN A 149 -11.71 -29.25 1.86
N GLY A 150 -11.05 -28.47 0.99
CA GLY A 150 -10.94 -28.79 -0.43
C GLY A 150 -10.03 -29.99 -0.66
N LYS A 151 -10.45 -30.92 -1.52
CA LYS A 151 -9.70 -32.14 -1.85
C LYS A 151 -8.99 -32.04 -3.20
N THR A 152 -9.44 -31.12 -4.06
CA THR A 152 -8.82 -30.83 -5.36
C THR A 152 -8.51 -29.34 -5.51
N LEU A 153 -7.65 -29.02 -6.48
CA LEU A 153 -7.30 -27.63 -6.80
C LEU A 153 -8.54 -26.83 -7.24
N GLU A 154 -9.41 -27.45 -8.02
CA GLU A 154 -10.65 -26.85 -8.51
C GLU A 154 -11.61 -26.53 -7.37
N GLU A 155 -11.77 -27.45 -6.42
CA GLU A 155 -12.60 -27.23 -5.23
C GLU A 155 -12.04 -26.10 -4.36
N VAL A 156 -10.73 -26.06 -4.15
CA VAL A 156 -10.08 -24.98 -3.42
C VAL A 156 -10.28 -23.65 -4.13
N ALA A 157 -10.07 -23.58 -5.44
CA ALA A 157 -10.24 -22.37 -6.23
C ALA A 157 -11.68 -21.83 -6.19
N GLN A 158 -12.68 -22.70 -6.33
CA GLN A 158 -14.09 -22.32 -6.22
C GLN A 158 -14.44 -21.82 -4.81
N LYS A 159 -13.86 -22.40 -3.77
CA LYS A 159 -14.08 -21.99 -2.37
C LYS A 159 -13.44 -20.64 -2.04
N ILE A 160 -12.35 -20.25 -2.71
CA ILE A 160 -11.72 -18.92 -2.57
C ILE A 160 -12.57 -17.84 -3.22
N VAL A 161 -13.12 -18.10 -4.43
CA VAL A 161 -13.89 -17.11 -5.20
C VAL A 161 -15.35 -16.98 -4.74
N GLY A 162 -15.96 -18.06 -4.23
CA GLY A 162 -17.33 -18.08 -3.74
C GLY A 162 -17.48 -17.46 -2.34
N THR A 163 -17.22 -16.16 -2.19
CA THR A 163 -17.29 -15.41 -0.93
C THR A 163 -18.72 -15.06 -0.54
N ASN A 164 -19.44 -16.05 -0.01
CA ASN A 164 -20.49 -15.85 1.00
C ASN A 164 -20.13 -16.72 2.22
N CYS A 165 -19.15 -16.27 3.02
CA CYS A 165 -18.73 -16.96 4.25
C CYS A 165 -19.67 -16.69 5.44
N LEU A 166 -20.80 -16.00 5.23
CA LEU A 166 -21.75 -15.56 6.27
C LEU A 166 -23.10 -16.31 6.22
N SER A 167 -23.24 -17.36 5.40
CA SER A 167 -24.44 -18.22 5.37
C SER A 167 -24.30 -19.43 6.29
#